data_AF-A0A8B8M648-F1
#
_entry.id   AF-A0A8B8M648-F1
#
_cell.length_a   1.000
_cell.length_b   1.000
_cell.length_c   1.000
_cell.angle_alpha   90.00
_cell.angle_beta   90.00
_cell.angle_gamma   90.00
#
_symmetry.space_group_name_H-M   'P 1'
#
loop_
_entity.id
_entity.type
_entity.pdbx_description
1 polymer ?
#
loop_
_entity_poly.entity_id
_entity_poly.type
_entity_poly.pdbx_seq_one_letter_code
_entity_poly.pdbx_strand_id
1 'polypeptide(L)'
;MATARTVASSILHSHTLQLPLTGTRTPCHAFRLHLHLPLSLNNTTSIFPAKSPSRLTIAALSTNHRHNSSQNFAVILEVDGVLMDAHRLGNRLAFNKAFEKLGLDCANWTEPVYSDLSRKSAGDEEKMVFLYFNRIGWPTSLPTNEKGLFAKSVLQEKEKALEEFVMSKSQPLRPGLEKFIDDAYNEGIPVVILTAYNKSGDNIARTIMEKLGDDRSIKVIVVGNNEVEQSLYGQLVSGKVIASGLDEELAKEAQRAASAERQRLAKEVASALKLSVEIDTSSSERKPIWGCWS
;
A
#
# COMPACT_ATOMS: atom_id res chain seq x y z
N MET A 1 0.47 -42.15 -2.01
CA MET A 1 -0.62 -41.32 -1.45
C MET A 1 -0.16 -39.89 -1.46
N ALA A 2 -0.63 -39.10 -2.42
CA ALA A 2 -0.40 -37.66 -2.48
C ALA A 2 -1.68 -36.96 -2.01
N THR A 3 -1.55 -36.02 -1.08
CA THR A 3 -2.66 -35.19 -0.61
C THR A 3 -2.33 -33.73 -0.91
N ALA A 4 -3.15 -33.13 -1.78
CA ALA A 4 -3.15 -31.72 -2.11
C ALA A 4 -3.62 -30.88 -0.92
N ARG A 5 -3.08 -29.66 -0.78
CA ARG A 5 -3.71 -28.60 0.02
C ARG A 5 -3.84 -27.32 -0.80
N THR A 6 -5.08 -26.86 -0.78
CA THR A 6 -5.71 -25.80 -1.54
C THR A 6 -5.26 -24.41 -1.09
N VAL A 7 -5.03 -23.53 -2.07
CA VAL A 7 -4.79 -22.09 -1.90
C VAL A 7 -6.16 -21.38 -1.90
N ALA A 8 -6.45 -20.61 -0.86
CA ALA A 8 -7.63 -19.73 -0.82
C ALA A 8 -7.24 -18.34 -1.35
N SER A 9 -7.96 -17.89 -2.37
CA SER A 9 -7.89 -16.54 -2.94
C SER A 9 -8.99 -15.68 -2.32
N SER A 10 -8.68 -14.44 -1.95
CA SER A 10 -9.66 -13.46 -1.45
C SER A 10 -9.65 -12.24 -2.39
N ILE A 11 -10.81 -11.97 -2.99
CA ILE A 11 -11.07 -10.87 -3.92
C ILE A 11 -11.53 -9.65 -3.11
N LEU A 12 -10.77 -8.55 -3.15
CA LEU A 12 -11.18 -7.24 -2.63
C LEU A 12 -11.94 -6.47 -3.71
N HIS A 13 -13.19 -6.09 -3.40
CA HIS A 13 -14.03 -5.26 -4.27
C HIS A 13 -13.69 -3.78 -4.06
N SER A 14 -13.46 -3.05 -5.16
CA SER A 14 -13.26 -1.59 -5.16
C SER A 14 -14.60 -0.86 -5.28
N HIS A 15 -14.92 0.04 -4.36
CA HIS A 15 -16.05 0.96 -4.47
C HIS A 15 -15.64 2.23 -5.24
N THR A 16 -16.44 2.62 -6.24
CA THR A 16 -16.33 3.91 -6.95
C THR A 16 -17.21 4.93 -6.24
N LEU A 17 -16.62 5.99 -5.71
CA LEU A 17 -17.35 7.15 -5.19
C LEU A 17 -17.64 8.11 -6.34
N GLN A 18 -18.91 8.40 -6.58
CA GLN A 18 -19.38 9.32 -7.61
C GLN A 18 -19.82 10.62 -6.95
N LEU A 19 -19.09 11.71 -7.21
CA LEU A 19 -19.43 13.06 -6.74
C LEU A 19 -20.55 13.65 -7.63
N PRO A 20 -21.58 14.30 -7.04
CA PRO A 20 -22.60 14.99 -7.82
C PRO A 20 -22.13 16.40 -8.21
N LEU A 21 -21.99 16.65 -9.51
CA LEU A 21 -21.92 18.00 -10.07
C LEU A 21 -23.30 18.41 -10.58
N THR A 22 -23.93 19.38 -9.92
CA THR A 22 -25.08 20.14 -10.44
C THR A 22 -24.60 21.54 -10.82
N GLY A 23 -24.89 22.00 -12.05
CA GLY A 23 -24.69 23.42 -12.43
C GLY A 23 -24.32 23.73 -13.89
N THR A 24 -25.31 23.65 -14.78
CA THR A 24 -25.59 24.40 -16.04
C THR A 24 -24.52 25.24 -16.81
N ARG A 25 -24.45 24.95 -18.14
CA ARG A 25 -24.25 25.82 -19.36
C ARG A 25 -22.87 26.50 -19.57
N THR A 26 -22.20 26.55 -20.73
CA THR A 26 -22.50 26.42 -22.19
C THR A 26 -21.18 26.24 -22.99
N PRO A 27 -21.18 25.93 -24.32
CA PRO A 27 -20.14 25.18 -25.01
C PRO A 27 -19.13 26.06 -25.77
N CYS A 28 -17.93 25.53 -26.08
CA CYS A 28 -17.13 25.99 -27.23
C CYS A 28 -16.06 24.97 -27.66
N HIS A 29 -16.13 24.62 -28.94
CA HIS A 29 -15.10 24.17 -29.86
C HIS A 29 -14.44 22.79 -29.70
N ALA A 30 -14.96 21.88 -30.52
CA ALA A 30 -14.26 20.73 -31.05
C ALA A 30 -12.93 21.13 -31.72
N PHE A 31 -11.86 20.43 -31.36
CA PHE A 31 -10.71 20.24 -32.24
C PHE A 31 -10.54 18.74 -32.50
N ARG A 32 -10.87 18.37 -33.74
CA ARG A 32 -10.63 17.07 -34.34
C ARG A 32 -9.29 17.17 -35.06
N LEU A 33 -8.26 16.48 -34.57
CA LEU A 33 -7.06 16.20 -35.34
C LEU A 33 -6.94 14.69 -35.51
N HIS A 34 -7.38 14.23 -36.68
CA HIS A 34 -6.93 12.96 -37.24
C HIS A 34 -5.54 13.17 -37.81
N LEU A 35 -4.56 12.42 -37.32
CA LEU A 35 -3.45 12.01 -38.18
C LEU A 35 -3.20 10.51 -37.97
N HIS A 36 -3.56 9.74 -38.99
CA HIS A 36 -3.07 8.40 -39.23
C HIS A 36 -1.97 8.48 -40.28
N LEU A 37 -0.81 7.88 -40.03
CA LEU A 37 -0.23 6.76 -40.78
C LEU A 37 1.16 6.41 -40.18
N PRO A 38 1.73 5.23 -40.49
CA PRO A 38 2.56 4.46 -39.58
C PRO A 38 4.04 4.52 -40.00
N LEU A 39 4.96 4.02 -39.18
CA LEU A 39 6.17 3.34 -39.67
C LEU A 39 6.88 2.60 -38.54
N SER A 40 6.63 1.30 -38.60
CA SER A 40 7.37 0.12 -38.17
C SER A 40 8.91 0.19 -38.01
N LEU A 41 9.35 -0.61 -37.01
CA LEU A 41 10.62 -1.37 -36.86
C LEU A 41 11.89 -0.64 -36.34
N ASN A 42 12.37 -0.95 -35.12
CA ASN A 42 13.24 -2.12 -34.87
C ASN A 42 13.70 -2.22 -33.40
N ASN A 43 13.63 -3.45 -32.87
CA ASN A 43 14.21 -3.88 -31.60
C ASN A 43 15.73 -3.97 -31.70
N THR A 44 16.45 -3.59 -30.66
CA THR A 44 17.81 -4.10 -30.42
C THR A 44 18.03 -4.33 -28.93
N THR A 45 18.11 -5.60 -28.56
CA THR A 45 18.49 -6.11 -27.24
C THR A 45 20.00 -6.00 -27.07
N SER A 46 20.47 -5.42 -25.95
CA SER A 46 21.85 -5.61 -25.48
C SER A 46 21.84 -6.18 -24.06
N ILE A 47 22.46 -7.35 -23.92
CA ILE A 47 22.66 -8.11 -22.69
C ILE A 47 24.00 -7.71 -22.09
N PHE A 48 24.04 -7.34 -20.81
CA PHE A 48 25.22 -7.49 -19.94
C PHE A 48 24.83 -7.86 -18.50
N PRO A 49 25.65 -8.65 -17.76
CA PRO A 49 25.23 -9.32 -16.53
C PRO A 49 25.74 -8.61 -15.26
N ALA A 50 24.91 -8.55 -14.20
CA ALA A 50 25.39 -8.40 -12.82
C ALA A 50 24.36 -8.89 -11.79
N LYS A 51 24.89 -9.42 -10.68
CA LYS A 51 24.26 -10.26 -9.65
C LYS A 51 23.43 -9.46 -8.62
N SER A 52 22.51 -10.14 -7.94
CA SER A 52 21.35 -9.69 -7.12
C SER A 52 21.71 -9.02 -5.76
N PRO A 53 20.75 -8.49 -4.94
CA PRO A 53 19.59 -9.21 -4.38
C PRO A 53 18.20 -8.54 -4.52
N SER A 54 17.24 -9.35 -4.93
CA SER A 54 15.80 -9.38 -4.61
C SER A 54 15.10 -8.09 -4.16
N ARG A 55 14.69 -7.25 -5.12
CA ARG A 55 13.50 -6.40 -5.00
C ARG A 55 12.35 -7.11 -5.71
N LEU A 56 11.29 -7.48 -5.00
CA LEU A 56 10.06 -7.96 -5.62
C LEU A 56 9.34 -6.74 -6.21
N THR A 57 9.62 -6.43 -7.47
CA THR A 57 8.73 -5.59 -8.29
C THR A 57 7.86 -6.57 -9.08
N ILE A 58 6.62 -6.79 -8.62
CA ILE A 58 5.64 -7.56 -9.41
C ILE A 58 5.11 -6.60 -10.48
N ALA A 59 5.78 -6.56 -11.63
CA ALA A 59 5.22 -5.98 -12.85
C ALA A 59 4.81 -7.16 -13.75
N ALA A 60 3.51 -7.38 -13.88
CA ALA A 60 2.99 -8.33 -14.86
C ALA A 60 3.08 -7.67 -16.26
N LEU A 61 4.16 -7.95 -17.00
CA LEU A 61 4.28 -7.51 -18.39
C LEU A 61 3.61 -8.54 -19.29
N SER A 62 2.43 -8.20 -19.83
CA SER A 62 1.81 -8.93 -20.93
C SER A 62 2.08 -8.19 -22.24
N THR A 63 3.05 -8.68 -23.01
CA THR A 63 3.19 -8.30 -24.41
C THR A 63 2.14 -9.04 -25.22
N ASN A 64 1.07 -8.35 -25.61
CA ASN A 64 0.54 -8.38 -26.97
C ASN A 64 -0.69 -7.48 -27.10
N HIS A 65 -0.63 -6.62 -28.12
CA HIS A 65 -1.73 -5.80 -28.61
C HIS A 65 -3.01 -6.63 -28.79
N ARG A 66 -4.05 -6.32 -28.00
CA ARG A 66 -5.48 -6.39 -28.37
C ARG A 66 -6.30 -5.65 -27.31
N HIS A 67 -7.08 -4.68 -27.77
CA HIS A 67 -8.05 -3.94 -26.96
C HIS A 67 -9.03 -4.91 -26.26
N ASN A 68 -9.43 -4.54 -25.03
CA ASN A 68 -10.49 -5.10 -24.17
C ASN A 68 -10.15 -6.33 -23.31
N SER A 69 -9.58 -6.07 -22.13
CA SER A 69 -10.24 -6.38 -20.84
C SER A 69 -9.63 -5.48 -19.76
N SER A 70 -10.48 -4.81 -18.99
CA SER A 70 -10.16 -3.88 -17.91
C SER A 70 -9.41 -4.57 -16.78
N GLN A 71 -8.09 -4.68 -16.90
CA GLN A 71 -7.23 -4.88 -15.75
C GLN A 71 -7.05 -3.53 -15.06
N ASN A 72 -7.89 -3.25 -14.07
CA ASN A 72 -7.75 -2.10 -13.19
C ASN A 72 -6.55 -2.34 -12.28
N PHE A 73 -5.35 -2.05 -12.77
CA PHE A 73 -4.16 -2.00 -11.95
C PHE A 73 -4.17 -0.73 -11.11
N ALA A 74 -3.68 -0.84 -9.88
CA ALA A 74 -3.35 0.29 -9.03
C ALA A 74 -1.92 0.10 -8.53
N VAL A 75 -1.21 1.20 -8.33
CA VAL A 75 0.15 1.19 -7.77
C VAL A 75 0.05 1.58 -6.32
N ILE A 76 0.62 0.76 -5.45
CA ILE A 76 0.71 1.03 -4.02
C ILE A 76 2.18 1.32 -3.69
N LEU A 77 2.45 2.51 -3.16
CA LEU A 77 3.77 2.99 -2.83
C LEU A 77 3.93 3.12 -1.32
N GLU A 78 4.99 2.52 -0.79
CA GLU A 78 5.48 2.74 0.56
C GLU A 78 6.30 4.03 0.62
N VAL A 79 6.53 4.60 1.81
CA VAL A 79 7.36 5.81 1.92
C VAL A 79 8.84 5.47 1.83
N ASP A 80 9.31 4.58 2.70
CA ASP A 80 10.73 4.25 2.83
C ASP A 80 11.22 3.35 1.69
N GLY A 81 12.39 3.66 1.16
CA GLY A 81 13.00 3.02 0.00
C GLY A 81 12.29 3.23 -1.33
N VAL A 82 11.09 3.82 -1.37
CA VAL A 82 10.31 4.02 -2.61
C VAL A 82 10.13 5.51 -2.89
N LEU A 83 9.40 6.24 -2.05
CA LEU A 83 9.25 7.69 -2.16
C LEU A 83 10.53 8.43 -1.76
N MET A 84 11.24 7.90 -0.77
CA MET A 84 12.49 8.46 -0.26
C MET A 84 13.42 7.38 0.25
N ASP A 85 14.73 7.63 0.21
CA ASP A 85 15.75 6.73 0.75
C ASP A 85 15.94 6.96 2.27
N ALA A 86 14.85 6.94 3.04
CA ALA A 86 14.83 7.35 4.45
C ALA A 86 15.72 6.47 5.34
N HIS A 87 15.62 5.15 5.27
CA HIS A 87 16.47 4.26 6.07
C HIS A 87 17.92 4.31 5.60
N ARG A 88 18.18 4.34 4.27
CA ARG A 88 19.54 4.42 3.74
C ARG A 88 20.29 5.67 4.20
N LEU A 89 19.62 6.83 4.19
CA LEU A 89 20.24 8.12 4.54
C LEU A 89 20.11 8.47 6.02
N GLY A 90 19.01 8.04 6.64
CA GLY A 90 18.60 8.44 7.98
C GLY A 90 19.01 7.46 9.07
N ASN A 91 19.14 6.15 8.80
CA ASN A 91 19.24 5.17 9.89
C ASN A 91 20.49 5.38 10.77
N ARG A 92 21.66 5.61 10.16
CA ARG A 92 22.88 5.95 10.90
C ARG A 92 22.75 7.25 11.69
N LEU A 93 22.16 8.28 11.09
CA LEU A 93 21.93 9.57 11.75
C LEU A 93 20.95 9.43 12.92
N ALA A 94 19.93 8.59 12.78
CA ALA A 94 18.95 8.29 13.80
C ALA A 94 19.57 7.55 15.00
N PHE A 95 20.48 6.60 14.77
CA PHE A 95 21.27 5.99 15.85
C PHE A 95 22.09 7.03 16.61
N ASN A 96 22.81 7.89 15.89
CA ASN A 96 23.62 8.93 16.53
C ASN A 96 22.75 9.90 17.34
N LYS A 97 21.57 10.25 16.82
CA LYS A 97 20.61 11.10 17.54
C LYS A 97 20.03 10.40 18.77
N ALA A 98 19.78 9.10 18.69
CA ALA A 98 19.35 8.29 19.83
C ALA A 98 20.42 8.24 20.92
N PHE A 99 21.68 8.05 20.55
CA PHE A 99 22.79 8.09 21.50
C PHE A 99 22.90 9.44 22.20
N GLU A 100 22.83 10.54 21.44
CA GLU A 100 22.80 11.90 21.98
C GLU A 100 21.63 12.09 22.97
N LYS A 101 20.40 11.68 22.61
CA LYS A 101 19.21 11.79 23.48
C LYS A 101 19.35 10.99 24.78
N LEU A 102 20.09 9.89 24.76
CA LEU A 102 20.35 9.03 25.93
C LEU A 102 21.59 9.48 26.73
N GLY A 103 22.22 10.61 26.38
CA GLY A 103 23.43 11.11 27.05
C GLY A 103 24.68 10.26 26.78
N LEU A 104 24.71 9.54 25.67
CA LEU A 104 25.82 8.70 25.24
C LEU A 104 26.72 9.48 24.27
N ASP A 105 27.21 10.64 24.71
CA ASP A 105 27.92 11.61 23.85
C ASP A 105 29.19 11.04 23.19
N CYS A 106 29.78 10.01 23.80
CA CYS A 106 30.94 9.29 23.25
C CYS A 106 30.56 8.29 22.14
N ALA A 107 29.28 7.96 21.98
CA ALA A 107 28.78 7.03 20.97
C ALA A 107 28.34 7.79 19.72
N ASN A 108 29.18 7.75 18.68
CA ASN A 108 28.88 8.32 17.38
C ASN A 108 29.37 7.38 16.28
N TRP A 109 28.42 6.78 15.56
CA TRP A 109 28.72 5.89 14.45
C TRP A 109 29.00 6.69 13.18
N THR A 110 30.27 6.65 12.77
CA THR A 110 30.70 7.06 11.44
C THR A 110 30.24 6.05 10.39
N GLU A 111 30.23 6.44 9.12
CA GLU A 111 29.82 5.56 8.01
C GLU A 111 30.55 4.19 8.01
N PRO A 112 31.89 4.12 8.21
CA PRO A 112 32.59 2.84 8.25
C PRO A 112 32.19 1.98 9.46
N VAL A 113 31.95 2.59 10.63
CA VAL A 113 31.54 1.88 11.85
C VAL A 113 30.15 1.28 11.65
N TYR A 114 29.20 2.08 11.18
CA TYR A 114 27.84 1.61 10.91
C TYR A 114 27.83 0.48 9.87
N SER A 115 28.58 0.64 8.78
CA SER A 115 28.69 -0.38 7.72
C SER A 115 29.29 -1.70 8.22
N ASP A 116 30.31 -1.64 9.07
CA ASP A 116 30.91 -2.84 9.69
C ASP A 116 29.94 -3.54 10.66
N LEU A 117 29.27 -2.77 11.51
CA LEU A 117 28.26 -3.28 12.45
C LEU A 117 27.10 -3.93 11.70
N SER A 118 26.54 -3.25 10.70
CA SER A 118 25.42 -3.75 9.88
C SER A 118 25.79 -5.04 9.16
N ARG A 119 27.01 -5.12 8.60
CA ARG A 119 27.50 -6.35 7.96
C ARG A 119 27.62 -7.51 8.96
N LYS A 120 28.22 -7.26 10.13
CA LYS A 120 28.46 -8.29 11.16
C LYS A 120 27.18 -8.77 11.83
N SER A 121 26.18 -7.90 11.96
CA SER A 121 24.88 -8.25 12.51
C SER A 121 23.91 -8.84 11.49
N ALA A 122 24.28 -8.86 10.20
CA ALA A 122 23.37 -9.13 9.09
C ALA A 122 22.13 -8.22 9.10
N GLY A 123 22.31 -6.94 9.44
CA GLY A 123 21.27 -5.93 9.49
C GLY A 123 20.41 -5.95 10.77
N ASP A 124 20.67 -6.87 11.71
CA ASP A 124 19.98 -6.91 13.00
C ASP A 124 20.42 -5.72 13.87
N GLU A 125 19.55 -4.73 14.00
CA GLU A 125 19.81 -3.47 14.69
C GLU A 125 20.10 -3.66 16.18
N GLU A 126 19.42 -4.59 16.86
CA GLU A 126 19.69 -4.90 18.26
C GLU A 126 21.10 -5.49 18.42
N LYS A 127 21.46 -6.47 17.58
CA LYS A 127 22.82 -7.04 17.56
C LYS A 127 23.88 -6.00 17.26
N MET A 128 23.61 -4.99 16.42
CA MET A 128 24.56 -3.89 16.18
C MET A 128 24.89 -3.14 17.47
N VAL A 129 23.87 -2.80 18.27
CA VAL A 129 24.04 -2.13 19.56
C VAL A 129 24.88 -3.01 20.50
N PHE A 130 24.56 -4.30 20.62
CA PHE A 130 25.34 -5.23 21.44
C PHE A 130 26.79 -5.37 20.96
N LEU A 131 27.03 -5.54 19.66
CA LEU A 131 28.38 -5.66 19.09
C LEU A 131 29.22 -4.41 19.36
N TYR A 132 28.61 -3.22 19.25
CA TYR A 132 29.27 -1.96 19.52
C TYR A 132 29.67 -1.84 21.00
N PHE A 133 28.71 -1.95 21.93
CA PHE A 133 28.98 -1.78 23.36
C PHE A 133 29.79 -2.93 23.98
N ASN A 134 29.74 -4.14 23.40
CA ASN A 134 30.67 -5.22 23.80
C ASN A 134 32.12 -4.90 23.43
N ARG A 135 32.36 -4.12 22.36
CA ARG A 135 33.71 -3.75 21.91
C ARG A 135 34.25 -2.52 22.62
N ILE A 136 33.43 -1.48 22.81
CA ILE A 136 33.86 -0.20 23.39
C ILE A 136 33.62 -0.10 24.90
N GLY A 137 32.87 -1.03 25.48
CA GLY A 137 32.43 -1.00 26.87
C GLY A 137 31.00 -0.48 27.02
N TRP A 138 30.24 -1.10 27.92
CA TRP A 138 28.90 -0.67 28.28
C TRP A 138 28.94 0.51 29.26
N PRO A 139 27.92 1.37 29.31
CA PRO A 139 27.83 2.43 30.32
C PRO A 139 27.98 1.86 31.74
N THR A 140 28.83 2.47 32.57
CA THR A 140 29.20 1.94 33.90
C THR A 140 28.01 1.82 34.86
N SER A 141 27.01 2.68 34.69
CA SER A 141 25.77 2.66 35.47
C SER A 141 24.76 1.59 35.04
N LEU A 142 25.01 0.87 33.94
CA LEU A 142 24.07 -0.11 33.38
C LEU A 142 24.32 -1.52 33.95
N PRO A 143 23.36 -2.10 34.69
CA PRO A 143 23.44 -3.48 35.16
C PRO A 143 23.48 -4.50 34.01
N THR A 144 24.21 -5.60 34.18
CA THR A 144 24.36 -6.63 33.13
C THR A 144 23.02 -7.25 32.70
N ASN A 145 22.09 -7.44 33.63
CA ASN A 145 20.75 -7.96 33.35
C ASN A 145 19.85 -6.98 32.60
N GLU A 146 20.23 -5.70 32.50
CA GLU A 146 19.43 -4.64 31.86
C GLU A 146 19.92 -4.29 30.44
N LYS A 147 21.00 -4.91 29.97
CA LYS A 147 21.57 -4.66 28.63
C LYS A 147 20.54 -4.78 27.49
N GLY A 148 19.63 -5.76 27.58
CA GLY A 148 18.55 -5.93 26.61
C GLY A 148 17.50 -4.81 26.67
N LEU A 149 17.16 -4.34 27.87
CA LEU A 149 16.23 -3.20 28.02
C LEU A 149 16.86 -1.92 27.48
N PHE A 150 18.15 -1.70 27.77
CA PHE A 150 18.90 -0.59 27.22
C PHE A 150 18.97 -0.62 25.69
N ALA A 151 19.28 -1.76 25.08
CA ALA A 151 19.29 -1.88 23.63
C ALA A 151 17.92 -1.55 23.02
N LYS A 152 16.83 -2.01 23.63
CA LYS A 152 15.47 -1.63 23.23
C LYS A 152 15.20 -0.13 23.36
N SER A 153 15.66 0.51 24.43
CA SER A 153 15.55 1.97 24.58
C SER A 153 16.30 2.74 23.50
N VAL A 154 17.51 2.29 23.11
CA VAL A 154 18.25 2.85 21.98
C VAL A 154 17.43 2.73 20.68
N LEU A 155 16.88 1.55 20.39
CA LEU A 155 16.09 1.34 19.17
C LEU A 155 14.80 2.16 19.16
N GLN A 156 14.15 2.33 20.33
CA GLN A 156 12.97 3.19 20.46
C GLN A 156 13.29 4.65 20.17
N GLU A 157 14.37 5.19 20.75
CA GLU A 157 14.80 6.56 20.47
C GLU A 157 15.31 6.73 19.02
N LYS A 158 15.92 5.68 18.46
CA LYS A 158 16.32 5.63 17.05
C LYS A 158 15.13 5.70 16.11
N GLU A 159 14.06 4.96 16.42
CA GLU A 159 12.84 4.98 15.60
C GLU A 159 12.19 6.37 15.61
N LYS A 160 12.08 6.99 16.79
CA LYS A 160 11.60 8.39 16.90
C LYS A 160 12.46 9.36 16.09
N ALA A 161 13.79 9.22 16.17
CA ALA A 161 14.70 10.07 15.41
C ALA A 161 14.60 9.82 13.89
N LEU A 162 14.30 8.60 13.45
CA LEU A 162 14.07 8.29 12.05
C LEU A 162 12.74 8.87 11.54
N GLU A 163 11.68 8.84 12.36
CA GLU A 163 10.41 9.53 12.06
C GLU A 163 10.62 11.05 11.90
N GLU A 164 11.34 11.67 12.85
CA GLU A 164 11.73 13.09 12.77
C GLU A 164 12.53 13.39 11.48
N PHE A 165 13.44 12.48 11.09
CA PHE A 165 14.22 12.61 9.85
C PHE A 165 13.33 12.56 8.60
N VAL A 166 12.38 11.63 8.53
CA VAL A 166 11.41 11.50 7.42
C VAL A 166 10.54 12.75 7.30
N MET A 167 10.09 13.29 8.44
CA MET A 167 9.28 14.50 8.50
C MET A 167 10.07 15.79 8.19
N SER A 168 11.40 15.71 8.07
CA SER A 168 12.21 16.87 7.74
C SER A 168 11.94 17.37 6.31
N LYS A 169 11.75 18.68 6.19
CA LYS A 169 11.61 19.36 4.88
C LYS A 169 12.85 19.21 4.01
N SER A 170 14.02 18.99 4.59
CA SER A 170 15.30 18.88 3.86
C SER A 170 15.44 17.60 3.03
N GLN A 171 14.63 16.56 3.28
CA GLN A 171 14.79 15.28 2.59
C GLN A 171 14.13 15.30 1.21
N PRO A 172 14.88 15.10 0.11
CA PRO A 172 14.29 15.09 -1.22
C PRO A 172 13.46 13.82 -1.46
N LEU A 173 12.46 13.93 -2.33
CA LEU A 173 11.84 12.77 -2.93
C LEU A 173 12.85 12.05 -3.85
N ARG A 174 12.64 10.75 -4.05
CA ARG A 174 13.50 9.94 -4.90
C ARG A 174 13.41 10.44 -6.36
N PRO A 175 14.56 10.62 -7.05
CA PRO A 175 14.55 11.03 -8.44
C PRO A 175 13.67 10.11 -9.31
N GLY A 176 12.81 10.71 -10.14
CA GLY A 176 11.88 10.01 -11.02
C GLY A 176 10.51 9.68 -10.42
N LEU A 177 10.31 9.83 -9.10
CA LEU A 177 9.00 9.60 -8.47
C LEU A 177 7.91 10.51 -9.06
N GLU A 178 8.21 11.81 -9.17
CA GLU A 178 7.25 12.79 -9.65
C GLU A 178 6.80 12.49 -11.08
N LYS A 179 7.77 12.19 -11.96
CA LYS A 179 7.51 11.77 -13.34
C LYS A 179 6.68 10.48 -13.36
N PHE A 180 7.00 9.51 -12.50
CA PHE A 180 6.24 8.28 -12.39
C PHE A 180 4.77 8.53 -12.00
N ILE A 181 4.52 9.41 -11.04
CA ILE A 181 3.15 9.81 -10.65
C ILE A 181 2.43 10.48 -11.82
N ASP A 182 3.10 11.38 -12.53
CA ASP A 182 2.54 12.06 -13.70
C ASP A 182 2.19 11.06 -14.82
N ASP A 183 3.09 10.13 -15.13
CA ASP A 183 2.90 9.10 -16.15
C ASP A 183 1.73 8.16 -15.76
N ALA A 184 1.68 7.69 -14.52
CA ALA A 184 0.61 6.83 -14.03
C ALA A 184 -0.76 7.53 -14.09
N TYR A 185 -0.82 8.79 -13.70
CA TYR A 185 -2.04 9.59 -13.78
C TYR A 185 -2.53 9.77 -15.22
N ASN A 186 -1.62 10.04 -16.17
CA ASN A 186 -1.96 10.20 -17.59
C ASN A 186 -2.47 8.90 -18.22
N GLU A 187 -2.01 7.75 -17.74
CA GLU A 187 -2.47 6.41 -18.15
C GLU A 187 -3.74 5.96 -17.39
N GLY A 188 -4.29 6.79 -16.49
CA GLY A 188 -5.47 6.46 -15.70
C GLY A 188 -5.24 5.38 -14.63
N ILE A 189 -4.00 5.18 -14.19
CA ILE A 189 -3.61 4.20 -13.18
C ILE A 189 -3.61 4.88 -11.79
N PRO A 190 -4.45 4.46 -10.84
CA PRO A 190 -4.45 5.04 -9.50
C PRO A 190 -3.14 4.77 -8.77
N VAL A 191 -2.58 5.81 -8.15
CA VAL A 191 -1.40 5.71 -7.27
C VAL A 191 -1.84 5.93 -5.83
N VAL A 192 -1.57 4.97 -4.97
CA VAL A 192 -1.89 4.98 -3.54
C VAL A 192 -0.59 5.05 -2.75
N ILE A 193 -0.48 6.00 -1.83
CA ILE A 193 0.63 6.13 -0.88
C ILE A 193 0.16 5.59 0.47
N LEU A 194 0.86 4.59 1.00
CA LEU A 194 0.57 4.03 2.32
C LEU A 194 1.45 4.69 3.39
N THR A 195 0.83 5.25 4.42
CA THR A 195 1.53 5.78 5.60
C THR A 195 1.00 5.19 6.92
N ALA A 196 -0.12 4.45 6.87
CA ALA A 196 -0.79 3.89 8.04
C ALA A 196 -0.02 2.80 8.82
N TYR A 197 1.19 2.43 8.37
CA TYR A 197 2.05 1.47 9.07
C TYR A 197 2.84 2.12 10.22
N ASN A 198 2.86 3.47 10.30
CA ASN A 198 3.57 4.22 11.31
C ASN A 198 2.60 5.05 12.17
N LYS A 199 2.86 5.17 13.47
CA LYS A 199 2.01 5.96 14.40
C LYS A 199 1.90 7.43 14.02
N SER A 200 2.98 7.97 13.46
CA SER A 200 3.08 9.33 12.91
C SER A 200 2.67 9.40 11.44
N GLY A 201 1.98 8.38 10.91
CA GLY A 201 1.60 8.21 9.50
C GLY A 201 0.88 9.42 8.89
N ASP A 202 0.01 10.09 9.65
CA ASP A 202 -0.72 11.27 9.17
C ASP A 202 0.20 12.50 9.03
N ASN A 203 1.21 12.62 9.89
CA ASN A 203 2.22 13.68 9.80
C ASN A 203 3.19 13.42 8.63
N ILE A 204 3.56 12.16 8.42
CA ILE A 204 4.36 11.73 7.27
C ILE A 204 3.60 11.98 5.97
N ALA A 205 2.31 11.61 5.92
CA ALA A 205 1.41 11.89 4.81
C ALA A 205 1.40 13.38 4.46
N ARG A 206 1.13 14.25 5.44
CA ARG A 206 1.15 15.72 5.24
C ARG A 206 2.47 16.20 4.64
N THR A 207 3.58 15.71 5.17
CA THR A 207 4.93 16.08 4.71
C THR A 207 5.18 15.64 3.27
N ILE A 208 4.72 14.44 2.88
CA ILE A 208 4.84 13.94 1.50
C ILE A 208 3.98 14.77 0.55
N MET A 209 2.76 15.11 0.94
CA MET A 209 1.86 15.95 0.13
C MET A 209 2.44 17.35 -0.07
N GLU A 210 3.01 17.95 0.97
CA GLU A 210 3.74 19.22 0.86
C GLU A 210 4.91 19.13 -0.14
N LYS A 211 5.64 18.00 -0.18
CA LYS A 211 6.77 17.79 -1.10
C LYS A 211 6.32 17.55 -2.54
N LEU A 212 5.18 16.89 -2.75
CA LEU A 212 4.61 16.66 -4.08
C LEU A 212 4.03 17.94 -4.71
N GLY A 213 3.60 18.88 -3.87
CA GLY A 213 2.93 20.11 -4.27
C GLY A 213 1.48 19.86 -4.71
N ASP A 214 0.73 20.95 -4.87
CA ASP A 214 -0.72 20.89 -5.15
C ASP A 214 -1.01 20.16 -6.48
N ASP A 215 -0.17 20.38 -7.50
CA ASP A 215 -0.33 19.79 -8.84
C ASP A 215 -0.36 18.25 -8.81
N ARG A 216 0.43 17.62 -7.92
CA ARG A 216 0.53 16.15 -7.83
C ARG A 216 -0.23 15.58 -6.66
N SER A 217 -0.49 16.36 -5.64
CA SER A 217 -1.32 15.98 -4.50
C SER A 217 -2.71 15.49 -4.95
N ILE A 218 -3.29 16.11 -5.98
CA ILE A 218 -4.58 15.68 -6.54
C ILE A 218 -4.52 14.38 -7.36
N LYS A 219 -3.31 13.91 -7.71
CA LYS A 219 -3.08 12.73 -8.57
C LYS A 219 -2.88 11.43 -7.77
N VAL A 220 -2.72 11.53 -6.45
CA VAL A 220 -2.43 10.41 -5.56
C VAL A 220 -3.52 10.27 -4.50
N ILE A 221 -3.69 9.05 -4.02
CA ILE A 221 -4.55 8.72 -2.89
C ILE A 221 -3.64 8.41 -1.70
N VAL A 222 -3.85 9.05 -0.55
CA VAL A 222 -3.10 8.72 0.66
C VAL A 222 -3.96 7.90 1.60
N VAL A 223 -3.40 6.81 2.10
CA VAL A 223 -4.02 5.97 3.14
C VAL A 223 -3.15 6.06 4.40
N GLY A 224 -3.55 6.97 5.29
CA GLY A 224 -2.97 7.19 6.61
C GLY A 224 -3.76 6.51 7.72
N ASN A 225 -3.42 6.85 8.96
CA ASN A 225 -4.02 6.24 10.14
C ASN A 225 -5.51 6.60 10.24
N ASN A 226 -5.83 7.87 9.99
CA ASN A 226 -7.21 8.33 10.00
C ASN A 226 -8.09 7.61 8.96
N GLU A 227 -7.59 7.40 7.74
CA GLU A 227 -8.32 6.66 6.70
C GLU A 227 -8.53 5.19 7.10
N VAL A 228 -7.52 4.56 7.72
CA VAL A 228 -7.65 3.19 8.23
C VAL A 228 -8.62 3.10 9.39
N GLU A 229 -8.59 4.02 10.35
CA GLU A 229 -9.52 4.07 11.48
C GLU A 229 -10.98 4.25 11.05
N GLN A 230 -11.21 5.05 10.01
CA GLN A 230 -12.54 5.29 9.45
C GLN A 230 -13.03 4.14 8.55
N SER A 231 -12.15 3.25 8.10
CA SER A 231 -12.54 2.09 7.30
C SER A 231 -13.41 1.11 8.08
N LEU A 232 -14.23 0.32 7.38
CA LEU A 232 -15.02 -0.76 8.00
C LEU A 232 -14.16 -1.68 8.89
N TYR A 233 -12.96 -2.01 8.41
CA TYR A 233 -12.01 -2.83 9.17
C TYR A 233 -11.51 -2.11 10.43
N GLY A 234 -11.13 -0.84 10.34
CA GLY A 234 -10.68 -0.05 11.48
C GLY A 234 -11.77 0.12 12.54
N GLN A 235 -13.01 0.38 12.12
CA GLN A 235 -14.14 0.48 13.03
C GLN A 235 -14.47 -0.87 13.71
N LEU A 236 -14.37 -1.97 12.97
CA LEU A 236 -14.55 -3.34 13.47
C LEU A 236 -13.51 -3.68 14.54
N VAL A 237 -12.22 -3.48 14.24
CA VAL A 237 -11.11 -3.75 15.17
C VAL A 237 -11.19 -2.86 16.40
N SER A 238 -11.66 -1.62 16.26
CA SER A 238 -11.80 -0.67 17.37
C SER A 238 -13.05 -0.93 18.25
N GLY A 239 -13.92 -1.88 17.89
CA GLY A 239 -15.16 -2.14 18.61
C GLY A 239 -16.16 -0.98 18.61
N LYS A 240 -15.96 0.04 17.75
CA LYS A 240 -16.86 1.19 17.60
C LYS A 240 -18.13 0.83 16.81
N VAL A 241 -18.09 -0.25 16.02
CA VAL A 241 -19.29 -0.81 15.39
C VAL A 241 -20.11 -1.51 16.47
N ILE A 242 -21.32 -1.02 16.73
CA ILE A 242 -22.29 -1.74 17.55
C ILE A 242 -22.67 -3.02 16.79
N ALA A 243 -22.35 -4.18 17.38
CA ALA A 243 -22.56 -5.51 16.80
C ALA A 243 -24.00 -5.81 16.34
N SER A 244 -24.99 -5.00 16.75
CA SER A 244 -26.40 -5.23 16.43
C SER A 244 -26.81 -4.94 14.98
N GLY A 245 -25.94 -4.35 14.14
CA GLY A 245 -26.24 -4.08 12.72
C GLY A 245 -25.26 -4.70 11.72
N LEU A 246 -24.07 -5.13 12.15
CA LEU A 246 -23.00 -5.57 11.26
C LEU A 246 -23.26 -6.95 10.67
N ASP A 247 -23.79 -7.88 11.46
CA ASP A 247 -24.16 -9.21 10.96
C ASP A 247 -25.26 -9.10 9.89
N GLU A 248 -26.19 -8.16 10.06
CA GLU A 248 -27.28 -7.92 9.11
C GLU A 248 -26.78 -7.22 7.83
N GLU A 249 -25.85 -6.26 7.95
CA GLU A 249 -25.26 -5.56 6.80
C GLU A 249 -24.30 -6.47 6.01
N LEU A 250 -23.48 -7.27 6.71
CA LEU A 250 -22.62 -8.28 6.10
C LEU A 250 -23.45 -9.37 5.40
N ALA A 251 -24.55 -9.81 6.02
CA ALA A 251 -25.48 -10.76 5.40
C ALA A 251 -26.16 -10.15 4.16
N LYS A 252 -26.60 -8.88 4.22
CA LYS A 252 -27.17 -8.17 3.07
C LYS A 252 -26.18 -8.08 1.92
N GLU A 253 -24.94 -7.73 2.19
CA GLU A 253 -23.94 -7.57 1.14
C GLU A 253 -23.47 -8.92 0.58
N ALA A 254 -23.34 -9.96 1.41
CA ALA A 254 -23.12 -11.33 0.95
C ALA A 254 -24.27 -11.83 0.07
N GLN A 255 -25.51 -11.55 0.44
CA GLN A 255 -26.70 -11.93 -0.32
C GLN A 255 -26.78 -11.17 -1.65
N ARG A 256 -26.42 -9.88 -1.66
CA ARG A 256 -26.36 -9.03 -2.85
C ARG A 256 -25.26 -9.51 -3.81
N ALA A 257 -24.06 -9.81 -3.31
CA ALA A 257 -22.97 -10.40 -4.09
C ALA A 257 -23.34 -11.77 -4.69
N ALA A 258 -23.96 -12.65 -3.89
CA ALA A 258 -24.42 -13.96 -4.35
C ALA A 258 -25.55 -13.85 -5.40
N SER A 259 -26.39 -12.82 -5.32
CA SER A 259 -27.43 -12.55 -6.33
C SER A 259 -26.81 -12.05 -7.64
N ALA A 260 -25.85 -11.11 -7.56
CA ALA A 260 -25.14 -10.59 -8.72
C ALA A 260 -24.39 -11.71 -9.48
N GLU A 261 -23.71 -12.61 -8.76
CA GLU A 261 -23.00 -13.72 -9.40
C GLU A 261 -23.96 -14.75 -10.02
N ARG A 262 -25.08 -15.06 -9.34
CA ARG A 262 -26.15 -15.89 -9.92
C ARG A 262 -26.71 -15.28 -11.20
N GLN A 263 -26.90 -13.96 -11.23
CA GLN A 263 -27.39 -13.26 -12.42
C GLN A 263 -26.34 -13.24 -13.55
N ARG A 264 -25.05 -13.09 -13.21
CA ARG A 264 -23.95 -13.18 -14.17
C ARG A 264 -23.92 -14.55 -14.85
N LEU A 265 -23.95 -15.62 -14.05
CA LEU A 265 -23.99 -17.00 -14.54
C LEU A 265 -25.25 -17.28 -15.35
N ALA A 266 -26.41 -16.81 -14.90
CA ALA A 266 -27.67 -16.97 -15.64
C ALA A 266 -27.62 -16.29 -17.01
N LYS A 267 -27.05 -15.09 -17.11
CA LYS A 267 -26.84 -14.40 -18.40
C LYS A 267 -25.84 -15.11 -19.29
N GLU A 268 -24.77 -15.67 -18.72
CA GLU A 268 -23.75 -16.44 -19.45
C GLU A 268 -24.34 -17.73 -20.02
N VAL A 269 -25.08 -18.49 -19.20
CA VAL A 269 -25.80 -19.70 -19.62
C VAL A 269 -26.88 -19.37 -20.65
N ALA A 270 -27.66 -18.31 -20.44
CA ALA A 270 -28.68 -17.87 -21.40
C ALA A 270 -28.06 -17.47 -22.76
N SER A 271 -26.92 -16.78 -22.75
CA SER A 271 -26.17 -16.46 -23.96
C SER A 271 -25.66 -17.70 -24.68
N ALA A 272 -25.09 -18.66 -23.93
CA ALA A 272 -24.63 -19.94 -24.47
C ALA A 272 -25.77 -20.77 -25.07
N LEU A 273 -26.97 -20.70 -24.47
CA LEU A 273 -28.17 -21.41 -24.90
C LEU A 273 -29.05 -20.62 -25.89
N LYS A 274 -28.67 -19.38 -26.25
CA LYS A 274 -29.44 -18.44 -27.10
C LYS A 274 -30.88 -18.19 -26.60
N LEU A 275 -31.06 -18.13 -25.28
CA LEU A 275 -32.34 -17.83 -24.64
C LEU A 275 -32.40 -16.37 -24.20
N SER A 276 -33.54 -15.72 -24.39
CA SER A 276 -33.84 -14.42 -23.80
C SER A 276 -34.37 -14.61 -22.37
N VAL A 277 -33.71 -14.00 -21.39
CA VAL A 277 -34.06 -14.16 -19.97
C VAL A 277 -34.46 -12.81 -19.38
N GLU A 278 -35.72 -12.69 -18.96
CA GLU A 278 -36.20 -11.67 -18.03
C GLU A 278 -36.20 -12.29 -16.63
N ILE A 279 -35.34 -11.81 -15.72
CA ILE A 279 -35.33 -12.26 -14.31
C ILE A 279 -36.00 -11.19 -13.48
N ASP A 280 -37.19 -11.49 -12.98
CA ASP A 280 -37.90 -10.64 -12.03
C ASP A 280 -37.37 -10.90 -10.61
N THR A 281 -36.87 -9.86 -9.96
CA THR A 281 -36.13 -9.95 -8.68
C THR A 281 -37.02 -9.82 -7.44
N SER A 282 -38.35 -9.82 -7.54
CA SER A 282 -39.26 -9.57 -6.40
C SER A 282 -39.94 -10.80 -5.79
N SER A 283 -39.46 -12.02 -6.03
CA SER A 283 -40.14 -13.22 -5.48
C SER A 283 -39.84 -13.40 -3.98
N SER A 284 -40.77 -12.96 -3.13
CA SER A 284 -40.84 -13.37 -1.73
C SER A 284 -41.29 -14.83 -1.63
N GLU A 285 -40.52 -15.69 -0.95
CA GLU A 285 -40.88 -17.07 -0.66
C GLU A 285 -42.25 -17.17 0.03
N ARG A 286 -43.25 -17.80 -0.62
CA ARG A 286 -44.46 -18.26 0.06
C ARG A 286 -44.17 -19.60 0.73
N LYS A 287 -44.30 -19.64 2.06
CA LYS A 287 -44.30 -20.88 2.85
C LYS A 287 -45.45 -21.81 2.39
N PRO A 288 -45.24 -23.13 2.29
CA PRO A 288 -46.31 -24.06 1.98
C PRO A 288 -47.23 -24.25 3.19
N ILE A 289 -48.52 -23.96 3.00
CA ILE A 289 -49.60 -24.30 3.94
C ILE A 289 -49.94 -25.77 3.71
N TRP A 290 -49.70 -26.62 4.71
CA TRP A 290 -50.18 -28.00 4.70
C TRP A 290 -51.66 -28.01 5.08
N GLY A 291 -52.53 -28.17 4.07
CA GLY A 291 -53.96 -28.35 4.23
C GLY A 291 -54.31 -29.83 4.38
N CYS A 292 -54.91 -30.15 5.52
CA CYS A 292 -55.51 -31.43 5.88
C CYS A 292 -56.60 -31.85 4.86
N TRP A 293 -56.60 -33.11 4.42
CA TRP A 293 -57.75 -33.72 3.75
C TRP A 293 -58.31 -34.82 4.66
N SER A 294 -59.65 -34.88 4.69
CA SER A 294 -60.55 -35.61 5.59
C SER A 294 -60.30 -37.10 5.74
#